data_AF-A0A5E4IN17-F1
#
_entry.id   AF-A0A5E4IN17-F1
#
_cell.length_a   1.000
_cell.length_b   1.000
_cell.length_c   1.000
_cell.angle_alpha   90.00
_cell.angle_beta   90.00
_cell.angle_gamma   90.00
#
_symmetry.space_group_name_H-M   'P 1'
#
loop_
_entity.id
_entity.type
_entity.pdbx_description
1 polymer ?
#
loop_
_entity_poly.entity_id
_entity_poly.type
_entity_poly.pdbx_seq_one_letter_code
_entity_poly.pdbx_strand_id
1 'polypeptide(L)'
;MPLLPNLGKTKLALIIVSLLVALFILSLLVFPDAKQQYESAVKSLDENRCSQISDSKYQCLCYYEIGKAKGDESLCAKAGGGCGTYSNSKYGPAFGDITITIDCYVSAAAKTGDYSICSRTPLGPDMWNFTSDCYRDLALKVNDSSVCNYIRPDDVTRGLCYHDFGLKN
;
A
#
# COMPACT_ATOMS: atom_id res chain seq x y z
N MET A 1 26.89 -11.29 54.83
CA MET A 1 26.15 -12.14 53.88
C MET A 1 24.67 -12.08 54.26
N PRO A 2 23.82 -11.33 53.55
CA PRO A 2 22.42 -11.24 53.92
C PRO A 2 21.72 -12.57 53.60
N LEU A 3 21.16 -13.18 54.64
CA LEU A 3 20.31 -14.36 54.60
C LEU A 3 19.02 -14.01 53.84
N LEU A 4 18.85 -14.60 52.65
CA LEU A 4 17.56 -14.56 51.95
C LEU A 4 16.56 -15.41 52.75
N PRO A 5 15.44 -14.83 53.21
CA PRO A 5 14.42 -15.57 53.94
C PRO A 5 13.82 -16.64 53.04
N ASN A 6 13.55 -17.80 53.65
CA ASN A 6 12.98 -18.99 53.03
C ASN A 6 11.56 -18.66 52.53
N LEU A 7 11.48 -18.09 51.32
CA LEU A 7 10.23 -17.67 50.70
C LEU A 7 9.49 -18.95 50.28
N GLY A 8 8.42 -19.29 50.99
CA GLY A 8 7.63 -20.48 50.71
C GLY A 8 7.21 -20.55 49.24
N LYS A 9 7.28 -21.74 48.63
CA LYS A 9 7.04 -22.00 47.20
C LYS A 9 5.76 -21.33 46.66
N THR A 10 4.73 -21.22 47.49
CA THR A 10 3.45 -20.55 47.16
C THR A 10 3.60 -19.05 46.93
N LYS A 11 4.41 -18.35 47.73
CA LYS A 11 4.66 -16.90 47.56
C LYS A 11 5.45 -16.62 46.28
N LEU A 12 6.42 -17.47 45.95
CA LEU A 12 7.19 -17.35 44.71
C LEU A 12 6.30 -17.55 43.48
N ALA A 13 5.40 -18.55 43.51
CA ALA A 13 4.45 -18.78 42.43
C ALA A 13 3.53 -17.57 42.20
N LEU A 14 3.04 -16.94 43.26
CA LEU A 14 2.17 -15.76 43.19
C LEU A 14 2.87 -14.55 42.55
N ILE A 15 4.16 -14.33 42.86
CA ILE A 15 4.95 -13.24 42.27
C ILE A 15 5.19 -13.49 40.77
N ILE A 16 5.53 -14.72 40.38
CA ILE A 16 5.75 -15.08 38.98
C ILE A 16 4.47 -14.87 38.18
N VAL A 17 3.32 -15.34 38.68
CA VAL A 17 2.02 -15.13 38.02
C VAL A 17 1.71 -13.64 37.90
N SER A 18 1.94 -12.85 38.94
CA SER A 18 1.72 -11.39 38.89
C SER A 18 2.60 -10.70 37.84
N LEU A 19 3.87 -11.10 37.69
CA LEU A 19 4.77 -10.57 36.66
C LEU A 19 4.34 -10.96 35.24
N LEU A 20 3.91 -12.20 35.05
CA LEU A 20 3.40 -12.66 33.75
C LEU A 20 2.14 -11.91 33.32
N VAL A 21 1.22 -11.68 34.27
CA VAL A 21 -0.01 -10.89 34.01
C VAL A 21 0.35 -9.43 33.68
N ALA A 22 1.29 -8.83 34.40
CA ALA A 22 1.73 -7.46 34.11
C ALA A 22 2.38 -7.34 32.72
N LEU A 23 3.24 -8.30 32.33
CA LEU A 23 3.85 -8.34 31.00
C LEU A 23 2.81 -8.52 29.89
N PHE A 24 1.80 -9.37 30.14
CA PHE A 24 0.71 -9.57 29.19
C PHE A 24 -0.14 -8.30 29.02
N ILE A 25 -0.52 -7.62 30.12
CA ILE A 25 -1.26 -6.35 30.05
C ILE A 25 -0.43 -5.28 29.34
N LEU A 26 0.88 -5.20 29.63
CA LEU A 26 1.77 -4.26 28.95
C LEU A 26 1.83 -4.53 27.44
N SER A 27 1.84 -5.80 27.04
CA SER A 27 1.81 -6.15 25.62
C SER A 27 0.51 -5.70 24.94
N LEU A 28 -0.65 -5.89 25.58
CA LEU A 28 -1.95 -5.46 25.04
C LEU A 28 -2.08 -3.94 24.92
N LEU A 29 -1.43 -3.18 25.81
CA LEU A 29 -1.43 -1.71 25.75
C LEU A 29 -0.44 -1.14 24.73
N VAL A 30 0.53 -1.94 24.27
CA VAL A 30 1.65 -1.46 23.44
C VAL A 30 1.50 -1.81 21.96
N PHE A 31 0.55 -2.65 21.57
CA PHE A 31 0.26 -2.89 20.16
C PHE A 31 -0.82 -1.90 19.67
N PRO A 32 -0.43 -0.76 19.04
CA PRO A 32 -1.41 0.12 18.42
C PRO A 32 -2.22 -0.66 17.37
N ASP A 33 -3.49 -0.27 17.23
CA ASP A 33 -4.36 -0.73 16.15
C ASP A 33 -3.62 -0.53 14.81
N ALA A 34 -3.74 -1.50 13.89
CA ALA A 34 -3.16 -1.40 12.54
C ALA A 34 -3.53 -0.09 11.83
N LYS A 35 -4.74 0.43 12.08
CA LYS A 35 -5.17 1.75 11.60
C LYS A 35 -4.32 2.89 12.15
N GLN A 36 -4.01 2.87 13.46
CA GLN A 36 -3.18 3.89 14.09
C GLN A 36 -1.73 3.81 13.61
N GLN A 37 -1.21 2.59 13.40
CA GLN A 37 0.11 2.39 12.79
C GLN A 37 0.17 2.97 11.37
N TYR A 38 -0.84 2.68 10.56
CA TYR A 38 -1.02 3.25 9.21
C TYR A 38 -1.04 4.78 9.23
N GLU A 39 -1.90 5.40 10.04
CA GLU A 39 -2.04 6.86 10.12
C GLU A 39 -0.72 7.52 10.54
N SER A 40 -0.02 6.92 11.50
CA SER A 40 1.29 7.39 11.96
C SER A 40 2.35 7.30 10.85
N ALA A 41 2.40 6.18 10.13
CA ALA A 41 3.33 5.97 9.02
C ALA A 41 3.10 6.94 7.87
N VAL A 42 1.85 7.11 7.42
CA VAL A 42 1.48 8.03 6.34
C VAL A 42 1.77 9.48 6.74
N LYS A 43 1.41 9.89 7.95
CA LYS A 43 1.67 11.26 8.44
C LYS A 43 3.16 11.59 8.49
N SER A 44 4.00 10.61 8.79
CA SER A 44 5.46 10.78 8.86
C SER A 44 6.19 10.47 7.55
N LEU A 45 5.49 9.92 6.55
CA LEU A 45 6.08 9.40 5.32
C LEU A 45 7.21 8.39 5.57
N ASP A 46 7.11 7.59 6.64
CA ASP A 46 8.08 6.57 7.03
C ASP A 46 7.64 5.18 6.53
N GLU A 47 8.15 4.79 5.36
CA GLU A 47 7.80 3.51 4.71
C GLU A 47 8.25 2.28 5.51
N ASN A 48 9.24 2.42 6.39
CA ASN A 48 9.72 1.29 7.19
C ASN A 48 8.63 0.83 8.17
N ARG A 49 7.77 1.75 8.61
CA ARG A 49 6.62 1.45 9.47
C ARG A 49 5.54 0.66 8.74
N CYS A 50 5.39 0.80 7.42
CA CYS A 50 4.39 0.04 6.68
C CYS A 50 4.63 -1.48 6.82
N SER A 51 5.91 -1.90 6.82
CA SER A 51 6.27 -3.32 6.99
C SER A 51 5.90 -3.89 8.36
N GLN A 52 5.67 -3.03 9.36
CA GLN A 52 5.33 -3.40 10.74
C GLN A 52 3.82 -3.52 10.97
N ILE A 53 2.99 -3.10 10.01
CA ILE A 53 1.54 -3.17 10.09
C ILE A 53 1.10 -4.62 9.88
N SER A 54 0.42 -5.20 10.87
CA SER A 54 0.00 -6.61 10.85
C SER A 54 -1.17 -6.89 9.91
N ASP A 55 -2.04 -5.90 9.71
CA ASP A 55 -3.16 -5.99 8.77
C ASP A 55 -2.69 -5.65 7.35
N SER A 56 -2.79 -6.61 6.44
CA SER A 56 -2.30 -6.48 5.06
C SER A 56 -2.99 -5.38 4.26
N LYS A 57 -4.26 -5.07 4.56
CA LYS A 57 -4.98 -3.96 3.91
C LYS A 57 -4.37 -2.63 4.31
N TYR A 58 -4.14 -2.41 5.60
CA TYR A 58 -3.51 -1.17 6.09
C TYR A 58 -2.04 -1.06 5.67
N GLN A 59 -1.31 -2.18 5.62
CA GLN A 59 0.06 -2.21 5.09
C GLN A 59 0.12 -1.77 3.63
N CYS A 60 -0.79 -2.28 2.79
CA CYS A 60 -0.89 -1.87 1.40
C CYS A 60 -1.23 -0.38 1.25
N LEU A 61 -2.29 0.08 1.93
CA LEU A 61 -2.69 1.49 1.91
C LEU A 61 -1.55 2.41 2.38
N CYS A 62 -0.74 1.95 3.34
CA CYS A 62 0.44 2.66 3.81
C CYS A 62 1.46 2.87 2.67
N TYR A 63 1.87 1.80 1.98
CA TYR A 63 2.80 1.91 0.86
C TYR A 63 2.24 2.74 -0.30
N TYR A 64 0.95 2.58 -0.59
CA TYR A 64 0.24 3.36 -1.59
C TYR A 64 0.28 4.87 -1.29
N GLU A 65 -0.16 5.30 -0.11
CA GLU A 65 -0.23 6.73 0.22
C GLU A 65 1.16 7.36 0.32
N ILE A 66 2.15 6.65 0.89
CA ILE A 66 3.53 7.14 0.95
C ILE A 66 4.16 7.17 -0.44
N GLY A 67 3.97 6.14 -1.27
CA GLY A 67 4.46 6.08 -2.64
C GLY A 67 3.92 7.24 -3.48
N LYS A 68 2.61 7.49 -3.40
CA LYS A 68 1.95 8.65 -4.00
C LYS A 68 2.53 9.97 -3.51
N ALA A 69 2.69 10.10 -2.20
CA ALA A 69 3.19 11.32 -1.56
C ALA A 69 4.69 11.56 -1.84
N LYS A 70 5.50 10.53 -2.06
CA LYS A 70 6.93 10.67 -2.40
C LYS A 70 7.17 10.75 -3.91
N GLY A 71 6.26 10.20 -4.72
CA GLY A 71 6.51 9.91 -6.13
C GLY A 71 7.46 8.72 -6.30
N ASP A 72 7.44 7.77 -5.37
CA ASP A 72 8.33 6.61 -5.33
C ASP A 72 7.60 5.37 -5.87
N GLU A 73 7.91 5.03 -7.12
CA GLU A 73 7.40 3.86 -7.82
C GLU A 73 7.70 2.54 -7.10
N SER A 74 8.79 2.45 -6.32
CA SER A 74 9.17 1.22 -5.64
C SER A 74 8.22 0.93 -4.48
N LEU A 75 7.65 1.99 -3.88
CA LEU A 75 6.58 1.88 -2.91
C LEU A 75 5.25 1.56 -3.59
N CYS A 76 4.99 2.09 -4.78
CA CYS A 76 3.82 1.70 -5.57
C CYS A 76 3.85 0.21 -5.95
N ALA A 77 5.02 -0.33 -6.28
CA ALA A 77 5.20 -1.77 -6.53
C ALA A 77 4.93 -2.61 -5.26
N LYS A 78 5.36 -2.12 -4.08
CA LYS A 78 5.06 -2.77 -2.79
C LYS A 78 3.57 -2.73 -2.46
N ALA A 79 2.85 -1.68 -2.85
CA ALA A 79 1.40 -1.64 -2.71
C ALA A 79 0.75 -2.78 -3.51
N GLY A 80 1.07 -2.92 -4.81
CA GLY A 80 0.44 -3.95 -5.66
C GLY A 80 0.79 -5.42 -5.36
N GLY A 81 1.76 -5.68 -4.48
CA GLY A 81 2.25 -7.03 -4.19
C GLY A 81 1.47 -7.83 -3.13
N GLY A 82 0.48 -7.23 -2.44
CA GLY A 82 -0.08 -7.90 -1.26
C GLY A 82 -1.32 -7.29 -0.61
N CYS A 83 -2.03 -6.36 -1.24
CA CYS A 83 -3.35 -6.00 -0.73
C CYS A 83 -4.28 -7.19 -1.01
N GLY A 84 -4.76 -7.83 0.04
CA GLY A 84 -5.44 -9.11 -0.08
C GLY A 84 -6.50 -9.10 -1.19
N THR A 85 -6.46 -10.13 -2.06
CA THR A 85 -7.59 -10.41 -2.94
C THR A 85 -8.80 -10.62 -2.05
N TYR A 86 -9.76 -9.69 -2.03
CA TYR A 86 -11.04 -9.90 -1.36
C TYR A 86 -11.79 -11.01 -2.12
N SER A 87 -11.53 -12.26 -1.76
CA SER A 87 -12.03 -13.47 -2.42
C SER A 87 -13.51 -13.78 -2.16
N ASN A 88 -14.27 -12.86 -1.56
CA ASN A 88 -15.69 -13.06 -1.26
C ASN A 88 -16.64 -12.55 -2.37
N SER A 89 -16.11 -12.10 -3.49
CA SER A 89 -16.90 -11.83 -4.69
C SER A 89 -17.26 -13.16 -5.37
N LYS A 90 -18.56 -13.51 -5.34
CA LYS A 90 -19.19 -14.58 -6.14
C LYS A 90 -18.93 -14.44 -7.66
N TYR A 91 -18.32 -13.34 -8.11
CA TYR A 91 -18.08 -12.96 -9.50
C TYR A 91 -16.60 -12.88 -9.89
N GLY A 92 -15.70 -13.55 -9.18
CA GLY A 92 -14.28 -13.66 -9.57
C GLY A 92 -13.35 -12.70 -8.80
N PRO A 93 -12.03 -12.81 -9.01
CA PRO A 93 -11.00 -12.16 -8.21
C PRO A 93 -11.24 -10.64 -8.14
N ALA A 94 -11.15 -10.11 -6.92
CA ALA A 94 -11.43 -8.71 -6.62
C ALA A 94 -10.60 -7.74 -7.47
N PHE A 95 -11.24 -7.10 -8.44
CA PHE A 95 -10.71 -5.97 -9.22
C PHE A 95 -10.34 -4.73 -8.38
N GLY A 96 -10.62 -4.73 -7.08
CA GLY A 96 -10.44 -3.57 -6.20
C GLY A 96 -8.99 -3.15 -5.95
N ASP A 97 -8.00 -3.99 -6.32
CA ASP A 97 -6.60 -3.73 -5.98
C ASP A 97 -5.77 -3.12 -7.11
N ILE A 98 -6.20 -3.34 -8.35
CA ILE A 98 -5.44 -2.86 -9.50
C ILE A 98 -5.49 -1.33 -9.63
N THR A 99 -6.65 -0.74 -9.33
CA THR A 99 -6.87 0.71 -9.44
C THR A 99 -5.97 1.47 -8.46
N ILE A 100 -5.73 0.92 -7.27
CA ILE A 100 -4.85 1.51 -6.25
C ILE A 100 -3.41 1.55 -6.79
N THR A 101 -2.96 0.46 -7.39
CA THR A 101 -1.62 0.38 -7.98
C THR A 101 -1.48 1.38 -9.13
N ILE A 102 -2.42 1.38 -10.08
CA ILE A 102 -2.37 2.30 -11.24
C ILE A 102 -2.36 3.76 -10.77
N ASP A 103 -3.25 4.16 -9.86
CA ASP A 103 -3.28 5.54 -9.35
C ASP A 103 -1.96 5.96 -8.68
N CYS A 104 -1.29 5.04 -7.97
CA CYS A 104 0.01 5.30 -7.38
C CYS A 104 1.07 5.60 -8.46
N TYR A 105 1.16 4.74 -9.47
CA TYR A 105 2.11 4.92 -10.58
C TYR A 105 1.82 6.20 -11.37
N VAL A 106 0.54 6.48 -11.67
CA VAL A 106 0.10 7.72 -12.34
C VAL A 106 0.50 8.94 -11.52
N SER A 107 0.30 8.90 -10.20
CA SER A 107 0.69 9.98 -9.30
C SER A 107 2.20 10.16 -9.22
N ALA A 108 2.96 9.07 -9.18
CA ALA A 108 4.42 9.12 -9.17
C ALA A 108 4.97 9.69 -10.48
N ALA A 109 4.45 9.23 -11.64
CA ALA A 109 4.78 9.77 -12.95
C ALA A 109 4.45 11.26 -13.06
N ALA A 110 3.24 11.67 -12.65
CA ALA A 110 2.84 13.07 -12.67
C ALA A 110 3.70 13.95 -11.77
N LYS A 111 4.06 13.44 -10.58
CA LYS A 111 4.85 14.19 -9.60
C LYS A 111 6.32 14.35 -10.02
N THR A 112 6.90 13.32 -10.62
CA THR A 112 8.31 13.33 -11.04
C THR A 112 8.50 13.90 -12.44
N GLY A 113 7.45 13.90 -13.28
CA GLY A 113 7.55 14.17 -14.71
C GLY A 113 8.13 13.00 -15.51
N ASP A 114 8.42 11.87 -14.88
CA ASP A 114 8.96 10.68 -15.54
C ASP A 114 7.84 9.74 -15.99
N TYR A 115 7.46 9.85 -17.26
CA TYR A 115 6.40 9.03 -17.85
C TYR A 115 6.80 7.56 -18.00
N SER A 116 8.11 7.25 -17.99
CA SER A 116 8.58 5.86 -18.06
C SER A 116 8.13 5.02 -16.86
N ILE A 117 7.74 5.66 -15.75
CA ILE A 117 7.12 5.00 -14.60
C ILE A 117 5.92 4.14 -15.03
N CYS A 118 5.09 4.60 -15.97
CA CYS A 118 3.94 3.81 -16.44
C CYS A 118 4.33 2.50 -17.14
N SER A 119 5.50 2.44 -17.77
CA SER A 119 6.00 1.20 -18.40
C SER A 119 6.40 0.11 -17.40
N ARG A 120 6.51 0.47 -16.11
CA ARG A 120 6.86 -0.43 -14.99
C ARG A 120 5.65 -0.88 -14.18
N THR A 121 4.44 -0.59 -14.66
CA THR A 121 3.21 -1.10 -14.04
C THR A 121 3.17 -2.63 -14.12
N PRO A 122 2.73 -3.33 -13.06
CA PRO A 122 2.66 -4.79 -13.07
C PRO A 122 1.59 -5.28 -14.05
N LEU A 123 1.80 -6.48 -14.60
CA LEU A 123 0.78 -7.15 -15.42
C LEU A 123 -0.37 -7.66 -14.56
N GLY A 124 -1.59 -7.57 -15.08
CA GLY A 124 -2.77 -8.13 -14.43
C GLY A 124 -2.88 -9.65 -14.50
N PRO A 125 -3.82 -10.22 -13.72
CA PRO A 125 -4.07 -11.67 -13.70
C PRO A 125 -4.41 -12.24 -15.09
N ASP A 126 -5.03 -11.44 -15.96
CA ASP A 126 -5.43 -11.85 -17.32
C ASP A 126 -4.45 -11.36 -18.40
N MET A 127 -3.18 -11.12 -18.04
CA MET A 127 -2.18 -10.47 -18.91
C MET A 127 -2.62 -9.08 -19.40
N TRP A 128 -3.57 -8.47 -18.70
CA TRP A 128 -3.99 -7.10 -18.99
C TRP A 128 -2.83 -6.16 -18.70
N ASN A 129 -2.50 -5.35 -19.70
CA ASN A 129 -1.40 -4.41 -19.63
C ASN A 129 -1.91 -3.06 -19.13
N PHE A 130 -1.77 -2.80 -17.83
CA PHE A 130 -2.16 -1.53 -17.23
C PHE A 130 -1.24 -0.37 -17.60
N THR A 131 -0.18 -0.61 -18.39
CA THR A 131 0.66 0.44 -18.94
C THR A 131 -0.18 1.44 -19.73
N SER A 132 -1.12 0.95 -20.55
CA SER A 132 -1.96 1.81 -21.39
C SER A 132 -2.95 2.63 -20.56
N ASP A 133 -3.54 2.03 -19.52
CA ASP A 133 -4.41 2.75 -18.56
C ASP A 133 -3.61 3.80 -17.77
N CYS A 134 -2.39 3.49 -17.34
CA CYS A 134 -1.52 4.43 -16.66
C CYS A 134 -1.22 5.65 -17.56
N TYR A 135 -0.82 5.45 -18.81
CA TYR A 135 -0.59 6.57 -19.73
C TYR A 135 -1.85 7.38 -20.00
N ARG A 136 -3.01 6.73 -20.15
CA ARG A 136 -4.29 7.43 -20.32
C ARG A 136 -4.60 8.33 -19.13
N ASP A 137 -4.59 7.77 -17.93
CA ASP A 137 -4.93 8.49 -16.72
C ASP A 137 -3.89 9.58 -16.41
N LEU A 138 -2.63 9.34 -16.75
CA LEU A 138 -1.56 10.33 -16.68
C LEU A 138 -1.81 11.50 -17.64
N ALA A 139 -2.15 11.24 -18.91
CA ALA A 139 -2.46 12.27 -19.90
C ALA A 139 -3.55 13.22 -19.40
N LEU A 140 -4.61 12.65 -18.83
CA LEU A 140 -5.70 13.41 -18.21
C LEU A 140 -5.22 14.18 -16.98
N LYS A 141 -4.37 13.59 -16.14
CA LYS A 141 -3.90 14.19 -14.89
C LYS A 141 -2.96 15.37 -15.11
N VAL A 142 -2.02 15.27 -16.04
CA VAL A 142 -1.07 16.35 -16.37
C VAL A 142 -1.58 17.31 -17.44
N ASN A 143 -2.78 17.04 -17.99
CA ASN A 143 -3.37 17.78 -19.09
C ASN A 143 -2.48 17.87 -20.33
N ASP A 144 -1.85 16.75 -20.70
CA ASP A 144 -0.99 16.63 -21.88
C ASP A 144 -1.40 15.42 -22.74
N SER A 145 -2.05 15.70 -23.87
CA SER A 145 -2.48 14.66 -24.83
C SER A 145 -1.31 13.98 -25.55
N SER A 146 -0.10 14.57 -25.52
CA SER A 146 1.08 13.94 -26.10
C SER A 146 1.47 12.67 -25.36
N VAL A 147 1.07 12.53 -24.08
CA VAL A 147 1.25 11.31 -23.28
C VAL A 147 0.51 10.12 -23.91
N CYS A 148 -0.61 10.33 -24.60
CA CYS A 148 -1.31 9.26 -25.32
C CYS A 148 -0.45 8.61 -26.43
N ASN A 149 0.63 9.27 -26.90
CA ASN A 149 1.56 8.68 -27.88
C ASN A 149 2.43 7.55 -27.32
N TYR A 150 2.55 7.44 -25.99
CA TYR A 150 3.27 6.33 -25.35
C TYR A 150 2.45 5.04 -25.32
N ILE A 151 1.13 5.12 -25.59
CA ILE A 151 0.27 3.96 -25.79
C ILE A 151 0.54 3.41 -27.19
N ARG A 152 0.63 2.08 -27.30
CA ARG A 152 0.89 1.42 -28.59
C ARG A 152 -0.17 1.83 -29.64
N PRO A 153 0.22 2.04 -30.91
CA PRO A 153 -0.72 2.43 -31.96
C PRO A 153 -1.87 1.44 -32.19
N ASP A 154 -1.64 0.14 -31.93
CA ASP A 154 -2.62 -0.94 -32.10
C ASP A 154 -3.49 -1.19 -30.86
N ASP A 155 -3.23 -0.47 -29.75
CA ASP A 155 -4.01 -0.58 -28.52
C ASP A 155 -5.23 0.34 -28.56
N VAL A 156 -6.42 -0.23 -28.38
CA VAL A 156 -7.69 0.50 -28.34
C VAL A 156 -7.72 1.62 -27.30
N THR A 157 -6.96 1.47 -26.22
CA THR A 157 -6.84 2.47 -25.15
C THR A 157 -6.26 3.79 -25.65
N ARG A 158 -5.47 3.78 -26.73
CA ARG A 158 -4.95 5.01 -27.33
C ARG A 158 -6.07 5.89 -27.89
N GLY A 159 -7.02 5.30 -28.60
CA GLY A 159 -8.19 6.01 -29.12
C GLY A 159 -9.04 6.58 -27.98
N LEU A 160 -9.25 5.77 -26.93
CA LEU A 160 -9.94 6.21 -25.71
C LEU A 160 -9.22 7.38 -25.03
N CYS A 161 -7.89 7.35 -24.97
CA CYS A 161 -7.09 8.42 -24.39
C CYS A 161 -7.34 9.78 -25.05
N TYR A 162 -7.26 9.85 -26.39
CA TYR A 162 -7.55 11.10 -27.10
C TYR A 162 -9.01 11.53 -26.97
N HIS A 163 -9.93 10.57 -27.01
CA HIS A 163 -11.36 10.83 -26.83
C HIS A 163 -11.65 11.46 -25.46
N ASP A 164 -11.18 10.83 -24.38
CA ASP A 164 -11.42 11.28 -23.00
C ASP A 164 -10.73 12.63 -22.74
N PHE A 165 -9.54 12.84 -23.32
CA PHE A 165 -8.85 14.13 -23.26
C PHE A 165 -9.64 15.25 -23.92
N GLY A 166 -10.22 14.99 -25.10
CA GLY A 166 -11.05 15.96 -25.83
C GLY A 166 -12.42 16.22 -25.20
N LEU A 167 -12.93 15.32 -24.36
CA LEU A 167 -14.14 15.58 -23.56
C LEU A 167 -13.85 16.43 -22.31
N LYS A 168 -12.61 16.40 -21.81
CA LYS A 168 -12.21 17.11 -20.60
C LYS A 168 -11.87 18.58 -20.84
N ASN A 169 -11.44 18.95 -22.05
CA ASN A 169 -10.98 20.29 -22.44
C ASN A 169 -11.82 20.86 -23.59
#